data_AF-A0A0C3GQB0-F1
#
_entry.id   AF-A0A0C3GQB0-F1
#
_cell.length_a   1.000
_cell.length_b   1.000
_cell.length_c   1.000
_cell.angle_alpha   90.00
_cell.angle_beta   90.00
_cell.angle_gamma   90.00
#
_symmetry.space_group_name_H-M   'P 1'
#
loop_
_entity.id
_entity.type
_entity.pdbx_description
1 polymer ?
#
loop_
_entity_poly.entity_id
_entity_poly.type
_entity_poly.pdbx_seq_one_letter_code
_entity_poly.pdbx_strand_id
1 'polypeptide(L)'
;MPTATSLSAYSLINNGPLTTTFTAPASCSTAYETFIAPASYPSLFEWEAQCGWLPPADCNPSGSAIRSIDSSAEGGNPTAGNIIVYYSPGLVCPSGWATVGAAAKLNPTSTSISGAFNLSGAIPTGGNFEFFDPYLDIFVAALDPSETAVRARELIILSSSYMNADGACYSVLPSSTFTPTAGCQRILPGSDLSAVFGTWTMGGETITGNLETITGLIPISTRTTSFAPTEATTLVGVAANDMFILVHQASDTASTASTASSPSKTNAAVSMRGNKNGLGIVAIVYCLALALGALLV
;
A
#
# COMPACT_ATOMS: atom_id res chain seq x y z
N MET A 1 8.03 4.52 18.30
CA MET A 1 7.12 4.76 17.16
C MET A 1 7.46 6.09 16.52
N PRO A 2 7.32 6.25 15.20
CA PRO A 2 7.59 7.49 14.49
C PRO A 2 6.85 8.69 15.11
N THR A 3 7.59 9.74 15.41
CA THR A 3 7.06 11.04 15.85
C THR A 3 6.35 11.78 14.73
N ALA A 4 6.70 11.50 13.48
CA ALA A 4 6.03 12.03 12.29
C ALA A 4 4.66 11.38 12.09
N THR A 5 3.60 12.19 12.20
CA THR A 5 2.22 11.81 11.83
C THR A 5 1.90 12.11 10.36
N SER A 6 2.75 12.85 9.66
CA SER A 6 2.66 13.08 8.20
C SER A 6 4.03 13.42 7.58
N LEU A 7 4.23 13.05 6.32
CA LEU A 7 5.41 13.36 5.50
C LEU A 7 5.04 13.26 4.00
N SER A 8 5.61 14.09 3.12
CA SER A 8 5.34 14.08 1.66
C SER A 8 3.85 14.06 1.27
N ALA A 9 3.00 14.78 2.02
CA ALA A 9 1.53 14.74 1.92
C ALA A 9 0.85 13.39 2.25
N TYR A 10 1.60 12.38 2.73
CA TYR A 10 1.07 11.17 3.35
C TYR A 10 0.81 11.37 4.85
N SER A 11 -0.19 10.67 5.39
CA SER A 11 -0.45 10.54 6.83
C SER A 11 0.03 9.17 7.34
N LEU A 12 0.63 9.13 8.53
CA LEU A 12 1.15 7.91 9.14
C LEU A 12 0.31 7.54 10.36
N ILE A 13 -0.37 6.39 10.30
CA ILE A 13 -1.33 5.95 11.33
C ILE A 13 -0.79 4.71 12.06
N ASN A 14 -0.55 4.86 13.37
CA ASN A 14 -0.31 3.72 14.26
C ASN A 14 -1.64 3.03 14.58
N ASN A 15 -1.82 1.79 14.10
CA ASN A 15 -2.98 0.93 14.33
C ASN A 15 -2.92 0.14 15.66
N GLY A 16 -2.01 0.56 16.56
CA GLY A 16 -1.81 0.01 17.89
C GLY A 16 -0.69 -1.03 17.99
N PRO A 17 -0.50 -1.64 19.17
CA PRO A 17 0.51 -2.66 19.39
C PRO A 17 0.15 -3.97 18.68
N LEU A 18 1.14 -4.57 18.01
CA LEU A 18 1.10 -5.98 17.57
C LEU A 18 2.25 -6.74 18.27
N THR A 19 2.06 -6.94 19.57
CA THR A 19 3.03 -7.61 20.47
C THR A 19 2.75 -9.09 20.68
N THR A 20 1.62 -9.59 20.18
CA THR A 20 1.20 -11.00 20.22
C THR A 20 0.86 -11.52 18.82
N THR A 21 0.98 -12.83 18.61
CA THR A 21 0.67 -13.46 17.32
C THR A 21 -0.84 -13.40 17.03
N PHE A 22 -1.25 -12.48 16.17
CA PHE A 22 -2.57 -12.53 15.54
C PHE A 22 -2.70 -13.81 14.69
N THR A 23 -3.87 -14.45 14.70
CA THR A 23 -4.16 -15.61 13.84
C THR A 23 -5.50 -15.38 13.15
N ALA A 24 -5.48 -15.29 11.83
CA ALA A 24 -6.69 -15.10 11.04
C ALA A 24 -7.59 -16.35 11.08
N PRO A 25 -8.93 -16.20 11.04
CA PRO A 25 -9.86 -17.30 10.80
C PRO A 25 -9.56 -18.04 9.49
N ALA A 26 -9.88 -19.33 9.42
CA ALA A 26 -9.62 -20.15 8.22
C ALA A 26 -10.34 -19.65 6.95
N SER A 27 -11.46 -18.93 7.10
CA SER A 27 -12.18 -18.23 6.02
C SER A 27 -11.35 -17.16 5.30
N CYS A 28 -10.28 -16.67 5.93
CA CYS A 28 -9.42 -15.64 5.37
C CYS A 28 -8.46 -16.17 4.29
N SER A 29 -8.27 -17.49 4.20
CA SER A 29 -7.43 -18.13 3.18
C SER A 29 -7.89 -17.91 1.73
N THR A 30 -9.10 -17.38 1.53
CA THR A 30 -9.63 -16.92 0.23
C THR A 30 -10.14 -15.47 0.28
N ALA A 31 -9.75 -14.69 1.28
CA ALA A 31 -10.16 -13.30 1.46
C ALA A 31 -9.07 -12.35 0.96
N TYR A 32 -8.87 -12.34 -0.37
CA TYR A 32 -7.93 -11.47 -1.06
C TYR A 32 -8.64 -10.54 -2.03
N GLU A 33 -8.05 -9.39 -2.29
CA GLU A 33 -8.53 -8.51 -3.36
C GLU A 33 -8.13 -9.11 -4.71
N THR A 34 -9.01 -9.01 -5.70
CA THR A 34 -8.74 -9.50 -7.05
C THR A 34 -8.66 -8.31 -8.01
N PHE A 35 -7.45 -8.07 -8.51
CA PHE A 35 -7.17 -7.12 -9.57
C PHE A 35 -7.12 -7.82 -10.94
N ILE A 36 -7.07 -7.01 -12.00
CA ILE A 36 -6.93 -7.43 -13.39
C ILE A 36 -5.78 -6.63 -13.98
N ALA A 37 -4.78 -7.34 -14.50
CA ALA A 37 -3.53 -6.78 -15.00
C ALA A 37 -3.20 -7.31 -16.41
N PRO A 38 -2.37 -6.59 -17.20
CA PRO A 38 -1.83 -7.13 -18.45
C PRO A 38 -1.06 -8.43 -18.22
N ALA A 39 -1.32 -9.46 -19.03
CA ALA A 39 -0.65 -10.76 -18.93
C ALA A 39 0.87 -10.67 -19.13
N SER A 40 1.34 -9.64 -19.84
CA SER A 40 2.75 -9.32 -20.05
C SER A 40 3.42 -8.57 -18.89
N TYR A 41 2.65 -7.95 -17.99
CA TYR A 41 3.15 -7.13 -16.89
C TYR A 41 2.20 -7.15 -15.67
N PRO A 42 2.06 -8.30 -14.99
CA PRO A 42 1.04 -8.51 -13.95
C PRO A 42 1.24 -7.69 -12.66
N SER A 43 2.34 -6.93 -12.54
CA SER A 43 2.57 -5.94 -11.49
C SER A 43 1.78 -4.64 -11.67
N LEU A 44 1.21 -4.37 -12.85
CA LEU A 44 0.37 -3.20 -13.10
C LEU A 44 -1.10 -3.57 -12.93
N PHE A 45 -1.65 -3.30 -11.75
CA PHE A 45 -3.04 -3.65 -11.40
C PHE A 45 -4.02 -2.65 -12.05
N GLU A 46 -4.25 -2.77 -13.36
CA GLU A 46 -5.08 -1.79 -14.07
C GLU A 46 -6.51 -1.68 -13.51
N TRP A 47 -7.19 -2.78 -13.19
CA TRP A 47 -8.60 -2.74 -12.75
C TRP A 47 -8.84 -3.59 -11.50
N GLU A 48 -9.77 -3.17 -10.65
CA GLU A 48 -10.43 -4.03 -9.67
C GLU A 48 -11.37 -5.00 -10.41
N ALA A 49 -11.42 -6.27 -10.01
CA ALA A 49 -12.44 -7.21 -10.50
C ALA A 49 -13.81 -7.01 -9.84
N GLN A 50 -13.83 -6.39 -8.65
CA GLN A 50 -15.03 -6.04 -7.90
C GLN A 50 -14.82 -4.69 -7.20
N CYS A 51 -15.48 -3.64 -7.67
CA CYS A 51 -15.52 -2.35 -6.98
C CYS A 51 -16.34 -2.46 -5.69
N GLY A 52 -16.00 -1.66 -4.68
CA GLY A 52 -16.58 -1.80 -3.34
C GLY A 52 -16.13 -3.07 -2.60
N TRP A 53 -15.05 -3.73 -3.03
CA TRP A 53 -14.43 -4.79 -2.24
C TRP A 53 -13.85 -4.18 -0.95
N LEU A 54 -13.98 -4.90 0.15
CA LEU A 54 -13.48 -4.50 1.46
C LEU A 54 -12.94 -5.75 2.16
N PRO A 55 -11.72 -5.73 2.72
CA PRO A 55 -11.18 -6.87 3.43
C PRO A 55 -12.05 -7.19 4.66
N PRO A 56 -12.32 -8.48 4.96
CA PRO A 56 -13.04 -8.84 6.18
C PRO A 56 -12.25 -8.38 7.41
N ALA A 57 -12.90 -7.64 8.30
CA ALA A 57 -12.25 -6.97 9.44
C ALA A 57 -11.67 -7.94 10.49
N ASP A 58 -12.00 -9.23 10.40
CA ASP A 58 -11.50 -10.34 11.19
C ASP A 58 -10.30 -11.07 10.55
N CYS A 59 -9.94 -10.77 9.29
CA CYS A 59 -8.78 -11.33 8.62
C CYS A 59 -7.47 -10.59 8.89
N ASN A 60 -7.56 -9.34 9.36
CA ASN A 60 -6.41 -8.46 9.63
C ASN A 60 -6.34 -8.11 11.14
N PRO A 61 -5.13 -7.98 11.74
CA PRO A 61 -4.98 -7.38 13.06
C PRO A 61 -5.59 -5.99 13.05
N SER A 62 -6.35 -5.60 14.09
CA SER A 62 -7.08 -4.33 14.12
C SER A 62 -7.86 -4.04 12.82
N GLY A 63 -8.37 -5.07 12.13
CA GLY A 63 -8.91 -4.98 10.77
C GLY A 63 -10.17 -4.13 10.62
N SER A 64 -10.83 -3.75 11.71
CA SER A 64 -11.90 -2.75 11.72
C SER A 64 -11.39 -1.33 11.42
N ALA A 65 -10.15 -1.01 11.78
CA ALA A 65 -9.50 0.23 11.39
C ALA A 65 -9.16 0.19 9.89
N ILE A 66 -8.50 -0.89 9.41
CA ILE A 66 -8.20 -1.11 7.99
C ILE A 66 -9.47 -1.03 7.14
N ARG A 67 -10.54 -1.74 7.50
CA ARG A 67 -11.79 -1.66 6.74
C ARG A 67 -12.42 -0.25 6.73
N SER A 68 -12.13 0.59 7.72
CA SER A 68 -12.53 2.01 7.71
C SER A 68 -11.66 2.88 6.80
N ILE A 69 -10.51 2.38 6.34
CA ILE A 69 -9.61 2.99 5.35
C ILE A 69 -10.23 2.84 3.97
N ASP A 70 -10.45 1.59 3.61
CA ASP A 70 -10.92 1.19 2.29
C ASP A 70 -12.36 1.71 2.09
N SER A 71 -13.20 1.65 3.12
CA SER A 71 -14.59 2.11 3.04
C SER A 71 -14.78 3.62 2.86
N SER A 72 -13.87 4.48 3.33
CA SER A 72 -13.94 5.93 3.03
C SER A 72 -13.36 6.27 1.66
N ALA A 73 -12.54 5.38 1.14
CA ALA A 73 -12.09 5.40 -0.24
C ALA A 73 -13.24 5.08 -1.20
N GLU A 74 -13.96 3.99 -0.95
CA GLU A 74 -15.16 3.62 -1.71
C GLU A 74 -16.27 4.68 -1.56
N GLY A 75 -16.25 5.45 -0.47
CA GLY A 75 -17.04 6.68 -0.28
C GLY A 75 -16.56 7.90 -1.09
N GLY A 76 -15.47 7.79 -1.85
CA GLY A 76 -15.03 8.75 -2.86
C GLY A 76 -13.92 9.73 -2.44
N ASN A 77 -13.19 9.55 -1.34
CA ASN A 77 -12.17 10.53 -0.91
C ASN A 77 -10.91 10.55 -1.82
N PRO A 78 -10.47 11.71 -2.37
CA PRO A 78 -9.23 11.83 -3.15
C PRO A 78 -7.93 11.68 -2.35
N THR A 79 -7.86 12.20 -1.11
CA THR A 79 -6.65 12.13 -0.26
C THR A 79 -6.34 10.72 0.28
N ALA A 80 -7.06 9.73 -0.24
CA ALA A 80 -7.14 8.38 0.24
C ALA A 80 -5.80 7.63 0.22
N GLY A 81 -5.16 7.49 -0.95
CA GLY A 81 -3.92 6.73 -1.15
C GLY A 81 -2.74 7.19 -0.31
N ASN A 82 -2.82 8.44 0.14
CA ASN A 82 -1.78 9.10 0.90
C ASN A 82 -1.79 8.69 2.38
N ILE A 83 -2.07 7.42 2.74
CA ILE A 83 -2.08 6.99 4.14
C ILE A 83 -1.39 5.64 4.35
N ILE A 84 -0.45 5.63 5.30
CA ILE A 84 0.42 4.51 5.62
C ILE A 84 0.07 3.97 7.01
N VAL A 85 -0.38 2.72 7.06
CA VAL A 85 -0.73 2.02 8.30
C VAL A 85 0.48 1.26 8.83
N TYR A 86 0.75 1.40 10.13
CA TYR A 86 1.77 0.62 10.82
C TYR A 86 1.32 0.21 12.21
N TYR A 87 1.98 -0.79 12.80
CA TYR A 87 1.74 -1.23 14.18
C TYR A 87 2.96 -0.87 15.03
N SER A 88 2.76 -0.21 16.17
CA SER A 88 3.85 0.07 17.09
C SER A 88 3.41 0.10 18.56
N PRO A 89 4.04 -0.67 19.47
CA PRO A 89 5.11 -1.64 19.19
C PRO A 89 4.64 -2.85 18.37
N GLY A 90 5.30 -3.11 17.24
CA GLY A 90 5.07 -4.26 16.37
C GLY A 90 6.24 -5.23 16.49
N LEU A 91 6.09 -6.30 17.27
CA LEU A 91 7.17 -7.23 17.64
C LEU A 91 7.03 -8.61 16.99
N VAL A 92 5.83 -8.99 16.54
CA VAL A 92 5.51 -10.35 16.13
C VAL A 92 4.67 -10.33 14.85
N CYS A 93 5.15 -11.02 13.80
CA CYS A 93 4.37 -11.26 12.59
C CYS A 93 3.15 -12.16 12.91
N PRO A 94 2.01 -12.00 12.22
CA PRO A 94 0.88 -12.91 12.37
C PRO A 94 1.22 -14.38 12.08
N SER A 95 0.39 -15.29 12.59
CA SER A 95 0.51 -16.73 12.35
C SER A 95 0.36 -17.03 10.86
N GLY A 96 1.30 -17.80 10.28
CA GLY A 96 1.35 -18.07 8.85
C GLY A 96 1.88 -16.90 7.99
N TRP A 97 2.40 -15.84 8.60
CA TRP A 97 3.04 -14.71 7.90
C TRP A 97 4.56 -14.75 8.09
N ALA A 98 5.30 -14.24 7.10
CA ALA A 98 6.76 -14.13 7.12
C ALA A 98 7.23 -12.69 7.00
N THR A 99 8.40 -12.40 7.55
CA THR A 99 9.13 -11.15 7.30
C THR A 99 9.73 -11.21 5.89
N VAL A 100 9.32 -10.30 5.01
CA VAL A 100 9.81 -10.20 3.62
C VAL A 100 10.62 -8.94 3.34
N GLY A 101 10.75 -8.05 4.31
CA GLY A 101 11.66 -6.91 4.27
C GLY A 101 11.91 -6.33 5.65
N ALA A 102 13.06 -5.69 5.84
CA ALA A 102 13.38 -4.94 7.05
C ALA A 102 14.08 -3.62 6.72
N ALA A 103 13.77 -2.58 7.48
CA ALA A 103 14.40 -1.27 7.45
C ALA A 103 14.82 -0.83 8.86
N ALA A 104 15.91 -0.06 8.96
CA ALA A 104 16.45 0.44 10.23
C ALA A 104 17.00 1.86 10.04
N LYS A 105 16.51 2.83 10.83
CA LYS A 105 17.00 4.21 10.83
C LYS A 105 18.13 4.33 11.85
N LEU A 106 19.37 4.19 11.40
CA LEU A 106 20.55 4.17 12.28
C LEU A 106 20.85 5.56 12.87
N ASN A 107 20.64 6.61 12.07
CA ASN A 107 20.71 8.02 12.45
C ASN A 107 19.94 8.87 11.40
N PRO A 108 19.77 10.19 11.58
CA PRO A 108 18.97 11.01 10.66
C PRO A 108 19.38 10.92 9.18
N THR A 109 20.66 10.66 8.88
CA THR A 109 21.22 10.59 7.52
C THR A 109 21.64 9.18 7.10
N SER A 110 21.27 8.14 7.84
CA SER A 110 21.69 6.76 7.55
C SER A 110 20.59 5.75 7.86
N THR A 111 20.22 5.01 6.81
CA THR A 111 19.22 3.95 6.84
C THR A 111 19.83 2.66 6.30
N SER A 112 19.49 1.52 6.89
CA SER A 112 19.67 0.20 6.28
C SER A 112 18.32 -0.31 5.79
N ILE A 113 18.24 -0.82 4.56
CA ILE A 113 17.01 -1.37 3.94
C ILE A 113 17.28 -2.73 3.31
N SER A 114 16.27 -3.59 3.28
CA SER A 114 16.38 -4.95 2.76
C SER A 114 15.02 -5.54 2.35
N GLY A 115 15.03 -6.47 1.39
CA GLY A 115 13.82 -7.15 0.90
C GLY A 115 12.77 -6.13 0.44
N ALA A 116 11.54 -6.27 0.92
CA ALA A 116 10.39 -5.43 0.59
C ALA A 116 10.46 -3.94 1.01
N PHE A 117 11.60 -3.46 1.54
CA PHE A 117 11.88 -2.02 1.69
C PHE A 117 12.91 -1.50 0.68
N ASN A 118 13.49 -2.36 -0.16
CA ASN A 118 14.36 -1.94 -1.24
C ASN A 118 13.53 -1.71 -2.52
N LEU A 119 13.53 -0.48 -3.02
CA LEU A 119 12.78 -0.07 -4.22
C LEU A 119 13.65 -0.07 -5.50
N SER A 120 14.94 -0.44 -5.41
CA SER A 120 15.86 -0.49 -6.55
C SER A 120 15.29 -1.26 -7.74
N GLY A 121 15.25 -0.61 -8.90
CA GLY A 121 14.74 -1.21 -10.15
C GLY A 121 13.22 -1.39 -10.22
N ALA A 122 12.45 -1.01 -9.20
CA ALA A 122 10.99 -0.87 -9.30
C ALA A 122 10.58 0.48 -9.93
N ILE A 123 11.46 1.48 -9.89
CA ILE A 123 11.22 2.83 -10.38
C ILE A 123 11.93 3.02 -11.73
N PRO A 124 11.24 3.49 -12.80
CA PRO A 124 11.88 3.71 -14.10
C PRO A 124 13.00 4.76 -14.05
N THR A 125 14.13 4.49 -14.70
CA THR A 125 15.24 5.43 -14.79
C THR A 125 15.41 5.95 -16.23
N GLY A 126 15.14 7.25 -16.42
CA GLY A 126 15.30 7.94 -17.70
C GLY A 126 14.02 7.99 -18.56
N GLY A 127 13.25 9.06 -18.42
CA GLY A 127 12.10 9.39 -19.26
C GLY A 127 11.31 10.57 -18.68
N ASN A 128 10.39 11.15 -19.46
CA ASN A 128 9.36 12.02 -18.89
C ASN A 128 8.17 11.11 -18.52
N PHE A 129 8.05 10.78 -17.24
CA PHE A 129 6.91 10.02 -16.70
C PHE A 129 6.40 10.68 -15.41
N GLU A 130 5.14 10.37 -15.10
CA GLU A 130 4.40 10.80 -13.90
C GLU A 130 4.46 9.70 -12.85
N PHE A 131 4.68 10.06 -11.58
CA PHE A 131 4.77 9.12 -10.46
C PHE A 131 4.43 9.79 -9.13
N PHE A 132 3.95 9.01 -8.16
CA PHE A 132 3.83 9.43 -6.77
C PHE A 132 5.09 9.03 -5.98
N ASP A 133 5.47 9.83 -4.99
CA ASP A 133 6.54 9.52 -4.03
C ASP A 133 6.24 8.17 -3.35
N PRO A 134 7.04 7.10 -3.57
CA PRO A 134 6.69 5.76 -3.14
C PRO A 134 6.56 5.69 -1.61
N TYR A 135 5.36 5.36 -1.11
CA TYR A 135 5.06 5.45 0.31
C TYR A 135 5.98 4.61 1.23
N LEU A 136 6.64 3.59 0.68
CA LEU A 136 7.69 2.84 1.37
C LEU A 136 8.94 3.68 1.66
N ASP A 137 9.36 4.55 0.74
CA ASP A 137 10.48 5.47 0.95
C ASP A 137 10.09 6.55 1.96
N ILE A 138 8.89 7.15 1.82
CA ILE A 138 8.30 8.09 2.78
C ILE A 138 8.27 7.49 4.19
N PHE A 139 7.80 6.24 4.32
CA PHE A 139 7.73 5.58 5.62
C PHE A 139 9.12 5.39 6.25
N VAL A 140 10.09 4.95 5.44
CA VAL A 140 11.48 4.75 5.86
C VAL A 140 12.18 6.08 6.18
N ALA A 141 11.83 7.16 5.48
CA ALA A 141 12.28 8.51 5.77
C ALA A 141 11.71 9.01 7.12
N ALA A 142 10.45 8.70 7.42
CA ALA A 142 9.72 9.11 8.62
C ALA A 142 10.09 8.35 9.91
N LEU A 143 10.81 7.23 9.84
CA LEU A 143 11.34 6.52 11.02
C LEU A 143 12.25 7.42 11.87
N ASP A 144 12.07 7.39 13.19
CA ASP A 144 12.97 8.08 14.12
C ASP A 144 14.33 7.34 14.24
N PRO A 145 15.43 8.02 14.65
CA PRO A 145 16.70 7.37 14.93
C PRO A 145 16.59 6.26 16.00
N SER A 146 17.19 5.11 15.72
CA SER A 146 17.10 3.85 16.48
C SER A 146 15.80 3.04 16.30
N GLU A 147 14.95 3.40 15.34
CA GLU A 147 13.78 2.59 14.98
C GLU A 147 14.08 1.53 13.93
N THR A 148 13.38 0.40 14.06
CA THR A 148 13.40 -0.72 13.13
C THR A 148 11.99 -1.08 12.70
N ALA A 149 11.79 -1.24 11.40
CA ALA A 149 10.53 -1.63 10.79
C ALA A 149 10.69 -2.95 10.03
N VAL A 150 9.71 -3.85 10.12
CA VAL A 150 9.65 -5.08 9.32
C VAL A 150 8.33 -5.16 8.56
N ARG A 151 8.38 -5.67 7.32
CA ARG A 151 7.20 -5.98 6.51
C ARG A 151 6.80 -7.43 6.71
N ALA A 152 5.65 -7.64 7.33
CA ALA A 152 5.00 -8.94 7.43
C ALA A 152 4.09 -9.17 6.22
N ARG A 153 4.12 -10.38 5.66
CA ARG A 153 3.30 -10.82 4.52
C ARG A 153 2.80 -12.23 4.75
N GLU A 154 1.54 -12.50 4.41
CA GLU A 154 0.97 -13.86 4.46
C GLU A 154 1.70 -14.84 3.52
N LEU A 155 1.84 -16.10 3.94
CA LEU A 155 2.43 -17.16 3.12
C LEU A 155 1.42 -17.95 2.29
N ILE A 156 0.17 -18.08 2.77
CA ILE A 156 -0.80 -19.09 2.29
C ILE A 156 -1.29 -18.78 0.87
N ILE A 157 -1.59 -17.53 0.55
CA ILE A 157 -2.27 -17.13 -0.70
C ILE A 157 -1.30 -16.96 -1.88
N LEU A 158 0.02 -16.89 -1.61
CA LEU A 158 0.98 -16.28 -2.54
C LEU A 158 2.28 -17.12 -2.69
N SER A 159 2.17 -18.24 -3.42
CA SER A 159 3.25 -19.24 -3.62
C SER A 159 4.39 -18.79 -4.54
N SER A 160 4.15 -17.84 -5.44
CA SER A 160 5.18 -17.09 -6.17
C SER A 160 5.12 -15.62 -5.74
N SER A 161 6.22 -15.11 -5.18
CA SER A 161 6.26 -13.76 -4.62
C SER A 161 6.76 -12.74 -5.64
N TYR A 162 5.84 -11.94 -6.17
CA TYR A 162 6.16 -10.68 -6.83
C TYR A 162 5.64 -9.52 -5.99
N MET A 163 6.32 -8.38 -6.09
CA MET A 163 5.86 -7.08 -5.59
C MET A 163 5.53 -6.19 -6.79
N ASN A 164 4.54 -5.32 -6.65
CA ASN A 164 4.37 -4.18 -7.57
C ASN A 164 5.22 -2.98 -7.11
N ALA A 165 5.19 -1.87 -7.87
CA ALA A 165 5.91 -0.64 -7.50
C ALA A 165 5.42 -0.07 -6.16
N ASP A 166 4.13 -0.24 -5.85
CA ASP A 166 3.50 0.14 -4.58
C ASP A 166 3.81 -0.83 -3.42
N GLY A 167 4.73 -1.78 -3.62
CA GLY A 167 5.18 -2.71 -2.58
C GLY A 167 4.11 -3.67 -2.03
N ALA A 168 2.97 -3.80 -2.69
CA ALA A 168 1.96 -4.83 -2.42
C ALA A 168 2.44 -6.18 -2.96
N CYS A 169 2.17 -7.26 -2.23
CA CYS A 169 2.52 -8.61 -2.65
C CYS A 169 1.37 -9.27 -3.40
N TYR A 170 1.68 -9.87 -4.57
CA TYR A 170 0.66 -10.45 -5.45
C TYR A 170 1.03 -11.82 -6.00
N SER A 171 0.01 -12.54 -6.49
CA SER A 171 0.13 -13.75 -7.29
C SER A 171 -0.82 -13.70 -8.49
N VAL A 172 -0.42 -14.30 -9.61
CA VAL A 172 -1.26 -14.40 -10.80
C VAL A 172 -2.24 -15.56 -10.62
N LEU A 173 -3.54 -15.29 -10.74
CA LEU A 173 -4.58 -16.30 -10.65
C LEU A 173 -4.62 -17.18 -11.91
N PRO A 174 -4.73 -18.51 -11.79
CA PRO A 174 -4.95 -19.39 -12.94
C PRO A 174 -6.24 -19.03 -13.68
N SER A 175 -6.24 -19.14 -15.01
CA SER A 175 -7.44 -18.91 -15.85
C SER A 175 -8.58 -19.90 -15.59
N SER A 176 -8.31 -21.03 -14.92
CA SER A 176 -9.33 -21.95 -14.38
C SER A 176 -10.04 -21.42 -13.12
N THR A 177 -9.47 -20.40 -12.47
CA THR A 177 -9.92 -19.83 -11.20
C THR A 177 -10.51 -18.44 -11.40
N PHE A 178 -9.95 -17.64 -12.32
CA PHE A 178 -10.46 -16.32 -12.67
C PHE A 178 -10.29 -16.03 -14.17
N THR A 179 -11.35 -15.50 -14.80
CA THR A 179 -11.33 -15.00 -16.18
C THR A 179 -11.81 -13.55 -16.19
N PRO A 180 -11.00 -12.59 -16.67
CA PRO A 180 -11.43 -11.20 -16.85
C PRO A 180 -12.66 -11.12 -17.77
N THR A 181 -13.73 -10.49 -17.29
CA THR A 181 -15.00 -10.32 -18.04
C THR A 181 -15.59 -8.93 -17.85
N ALA A 182 -15.48 -8.39 -16.64
CA ALA A 182 -15.69 -6.99 -16.31
C ALA A 182 -14.61 -6.54 -15.30
N GLY A 183 -14.48 -5.24 -15.11
CA GLY A 183 -13.62 -4.64 -14.10
C GLY A 183 -14.00 -3.19 -13.84
N CYS A 184 -13.44 -2.60 -12.80
CA CYS A 184 -13.63 -1.20 -12.45
C CYS A 184 -12.32 -0.49 -12.10
N GLN A 185 -12.34 0.82 -12.22
CA GLN A 185 -11.23 1.72 -11.89
C GLN A 185 -11.76 2.92 -11.15
N ARG A 186 -10.96 3.41 -10.22
CA ARG A 186 -11.30 4.53 -9.35
C ARG A 186 -10.57 5.78 -9.86
N ILE A 187 -11.32 6.61 -10.59
CA ILE A 187 -10.80 7.73 -11.36
C ILE A 187 -10.72 8.98 -10.48
N LEU A 188 -9.50 9.32 -10.09
CA LEU A 188 -9.13 10.63 -9.55
C LEU A 188 -9.14 11.67 -10.69
N PRO A 189 -9.83 12.82 -10.55
CA PRO A 189 -9.83 13.84 -11.60
C PRO A 189 -8.44 14.47 -11.78
N GLY A 190 -7.99 14.64 -13.03
CA GLY A 190 -6.72 15.32 -13.33
C GLY A 190 -6.66 16.80 -12.93
N SER A 191 -7.80 17.41 -12.58
CA SER A 191 -7.89 18.73 -11.94
C SER A 191 -7.39 18.75 -10.49
N ASP A 192 -7.34 17.58 -9.87
CA ASP A 192 -7.06 17.38 -8.45
C ASP A 192 -5.62 16.86 -8.25
N LEU A 193 -4.85 16.78 -9.33
CA LEU A 193 -3.43 16.47 -9.36
C LEU A 193 -2.62 17.73 -9.67
N SER A 194 -1.48 17.86 -9.01
CA SER A 194 -0.43 18.81 -9.36
C SER A 194 0.87 18.04 -9.54
N ALA A 195 1.58 18.30 -10.64
CA ALA A 195 2.85 17.69 -10.97
C ALA A 195 4.00 18.70 -10.84
N VAL A 196 5.12 18.28 -10.25
CA VAL A 196 6.37 19.05 -10.19
C VAL A 196 7.45 18.28 -10.94
N PHE A 197 7.88 18.80 -12.09
CA PHE A 197 9.04 18.26 -12.80
C PHE A 197 10.32 18.53 -12.00
N GLY A 198 11.12 17.50 -11.74
CA GLY A 198 12.36 17.62 -10.98
C GLY A 198 13.23 16.39 -11.04
N THR A 199 14.35 16.46 -10.32
CA THR A 199 15.22 15.32 -10.02
C THR A 199 15.17 15.08 -8.51
N TRP A 200 14.95 13.83 -8.14
CA TRP A 200 14.58 13.38 -6.81
C TRP A 200 15.45 12.20 -6.40
N THR A 201 15.67 12.00 -5.09
CA THR A 201 16.36 10.82 -4.55
C THR A 201 15.36 10.02 -3.74
N MET A 202 15.03 8.80 -4.20
CA MET A 202 14.08 7.89 -3.54
C MET A 202 14.67 6.48 -3.52
N GLY A 203 14.60 5.75 -2.40
CA GLY A 203 15.21 4.42 -2.23
C GLY A 203 16.74 4.40 -2.30
N GLY A 204 17.38 5.57 -2.40
CA GLY A 204 18.81 5.71 -2.72
C GLY A 204 19.13 5.84 -4.22
N GLU A 205 18.13 5.77 -5.11
CA GLU A 205 18.27 5.96 -6.55
C GLU A 205 17.85 7.39 -6.97
N THR A 206 18.41 7.87 -8.08
CA THR A 206 18.12 9.21 -8.62
C THR A 206 17.12 9.11 -9.76
N ILE A 207 15.96 9.73 -9.60
CA ILE A 207 14.84 9.70 -10.55
C ILE A 207 14.54 11.11 -11.05
N THR A 208 14.33 11.25 -12.36
CA THR A 208 13.91 12.52 -12.99
C THR A 208 12.57 12.32 -13.67
N GLY A 209 11.61 13.19 -13.36
CA GLY A 209 10.24 13.10 -13.88
C GLY A 209 9.29 14.05 -13.16
N ASN A 210 8.00 13.86 -13.41
CA ASN A 210 6.90 14.59 -12.77
C ASN A 210 6.51 13.88 -11.45
N LEU A 211 6.91 14.47 -10.31
CA LEU A 211 6.36 14.06 -9.02
C LEU A 211 4.93 14.60 -8.89
N GLU A 212 3.96 13.70 -8.83
CA GLU A 212 2.55 14.03 -8.63
C GLU A 212 2.18 14.19 -7.16
N THR A 213 1.17 15.01 -6.90
CA THR A 213 0.60 15.23 -5.57
C THR A 213 -0.89 15.54 -5.70
N ILE A 214 -1.71 14.91 -4.86
CA ILE A 214 -3.15 15.15 -4.79
C ILE A 214 -3.39 16.48 -4.07
N THR A 215 -3.95 17.45 -4.79
CA THR A 215 -4.20 18.84 -4.33
C THR A 215 -5.68 19.19 -4.23
N GLY A 216 -6.54 18.46 -4.94
CA GLY A 216 -7.98 18.70 -4.95
C GLY A 216 -8.77 17.85 -3.94
N LEU A 217 -10.09 18.09 -3.93
CA LEU A 217 -11.08 17.51 -3.01
C LEU A 217 -12.36 17.05 -3.74
N ILE A 218 -12.33 16.92 -5.06
CA ILE A 218 -13.45 16.40 -5.86
C ILE A 218 -13.56 14.88 -5.60
N PRO A 219 -14.77 14.36 -5.31
CA PRO A 219 -14.95 12.93 -5.10
C PRO A 219 -14.58 12.09 -6.33
N ILE A 220 -13.98 10.91 -6.09
CA ILE A 220 -13.69 9.93 -7.14
C ILE A 220 -14.96 9.48 -7.85
N SER A 221 -14.81 9.21 -9.15
CA SER A 221 -15.81 8.48 -9.92
C SER A 221 -15.32 7.06 -10.24
N THR A 222 -16.19 6.06 -10.09
CA THR A 222 -15.89 4.68 -10.49
C THR A 222 -16.20 4.49 -11.97
N ARG A 223 -15.20 4.13 -12.77
CA ARG A 223 -15.35 3.72 -14.17
C ARG A 223 -15.46 2.20 -14.23
N THR A 224 -16.60 1.65 -14.64
CA THR A 224 -16.76 0.22 -14.95
C THR A 224 -16.50 -0.05 -16.44
N THR A 225 -16.00 -1.25 -16.76
CA THR A 225 -15.87 -1.75 -18.14
C THR A 225 -16.30 -3.21 -18.24
N SER A 226 -16.52 -3.68 -19.47
CA SER A 226 -16.67 -5.10 -19.81
C SER A 226 -15.69 -5.44 -20.92
N PHE A 227 -14.91 -6.51 -20.72
CA PHE A 227 -13.85 -6.91 -21.65
C PHE A 227 -14.41 -7.84 -22.73
N ALA A 228 -14.05 -7.60 -23.98
CA ALA A 228 -14.33 -8.53 -25.07
C ALA A 228 -13.56 -9.85 -24.86
N PRO A 229 -14.06 -11.01 -25.30
CA PRO A 229 -13.37 -12.29 -25.16
C PRO A 229 -11.96 -12.31 -25.76
N THR A 230 -11.68 -11.45 -26.74
CA THR A 230 -10.33 -11.26 -27.31
C THR A 230 -9.40 -10.50 -26.36
N GLU A 231 -9.88 -9.45 -25.71
CA GLU A 231 -9.11 -8.64 -24.74
C GLU A 231 -8.81 -9.46 -23.48
N ALA A 232 -9.77 -10.27 -23.03
CA ALA A 232 -9.61 -11.20 -21.92
C ALA A 232 -8.47 -12.22 -22.11
N THR A 233 -7.98 -12.46 -23.33
CA THR A 233 -6.78 -13.30 -23.56
C THR A 233 -5.46 -12.58 -23.31
N THR A 234 -5.49 -11.25 -23.20
CA THR A 234 -4.32 -10.39 -22.89
C THR A 234 -4.28 -9.91 -21.44
N LEU A 235 -5.28 -10.29 -20.64
CA LEU A 235 -5.46 -9.89 -19.25
C LEU A 235 -5.39 -11.13 -18.33
N VAL A 236 -4.93 -10.94 -17.09
CA VAL A 236 -4.93 -11.97 -16.04
C VAL A 236 -5.57 -11.45 -14.77
N GLY A 237 -6.19 -12.34 -13.99
CA GLY A 237 -6.54 -12.06 -12.61
C GLY A 237 -5.30 -12.04 -11.72
N VAL A 238 -5.26 -11.17 -10.73
CA VAL A 238 -4.17 -11.02 -9.78
C VAL A 238 -4.75 -10.96 -8.37
N ALA A 239 -4.36 -11.90 -7.51
CA ALA A 239 -4.69 -11.84 -6.09
C ALA A 239 -3.64 -10.99 -5.36
N ALA A 240 -4.08 -9.98 -4.61
CA ALA A 240 -3.23 -9.14 -3.79
C ALA A 240 -3.74 -9.08 -2.35
N ASN A 241 -2.82 -9.01 -1.39
CA ASN A 241 -3.10 -8.81 0.04
C ASN A 241 -2.19 -7.72 0.62
N ASP A 242 -2.70 -7.00 1.60
CA ASP A 242 -1.95 -6.05 2.42
C ASP A 242 -0.73 -6.69 3.09
N MET A 243 0.29 -5.85 3.30
CA MET A 243 1.49 -6.21 4.06
C MET A 243 1.65 -5.27 5.24
N PHE A 244 1.65 -5.79 6.47
CA PHE A 244 1.74 -4.94 7.64
C PHE A 244 3.16 -4.44 7.87
N ILE A 245 3.28 -3.14 8.16
CA ILE A 245 4.51 -2.55 8.65
C ILE A 245 4.49 -2.62 10.18
N LEU A 246 5.45 -3.35 10.77
CA LEU A 246 5.58 -3.51 12.21
C LEU A 246 6.81 -2.70 12.66
N VAL A 247 6.63 -1.69 13.51
CA VAL A 247 7.72 -0.83 14.00
C VAL A 247 7.95 -1.06 15.48
N HIS A 248 9.22 -1.24 15.85
CA HIS A 248 9.66 -1.34 17.23
C HIS A 248 10.99 -0.62 17.47
N GLN A 249 11.27 -0.40 18.74
CA GLN A 249 12.56 0.04 19.28
C GLN A 249 13.14 -1.04 20.21
N ALA A 250 14.42 -0.93 20.56
CA ALA A 250 15.07 -1.86 21.49
C ALA A 250 14.51 -1.81 22.93
N SER A 251 13.76 -0.76 23.27
CA SER A 251 13.04 -0.56 24.54
C SER A 251 11.77 -1.41 24.65
N ASP A 252 11.11 -1.74 23.54
CA ASP A 252 9.80 -2.39 23.55
C ASP A 252 9.86 -3.84 24.05
N THR A 253 10.93 -4.57 23.72
CA THR A 253 11.18 -5.94 24.19
C THR A 253 11.43 -5.99 25.69
N ALA A 254 12.13 -5.01 26.26
CA ALA A 254 12.33 -4.89 27.71
C ALA A 254 11.02 -4.63 28.46
N SER A 255 10.09 -3.85 27.87
CA SER A 255 8.76 -3.65 28.45
C SER A 255 7.96 -4.97 28.52
N THR A 256 8.09 -5.82 27.49
CA THR A 256 7.37 -7.10 27.38
C THR A 256 7.78 -8.10 28.47
N ALA A 257 9.05 -8.09 28.88
CA ALA A 257 9.55 -8.89 30.01
C ALA A 257 9.08 -8.40 31.39
N SER A 258 8.46 -7.21 31.48
CA SER A 258 8.14 -6.52 32.73
C SER A 258 6.66 -6.63 33.14
N THR A 259 5.78 -7.17 32.30
CA THR A 259 4.31 -7.02 32.43
C THR A 259 3.63 -7.95 33.45
N ALA A 260 4.31 -8.27 34.54
CA ALA A 260 3.70 -8.87 35.73
C ALA A 260 3.10 -7.78 36.63
N SER A 261 1.90 -7.30 36.29
CA SER A 261 1.00 -6.45 37.09
C SER A 261 1.52 -5.07 37.58
N SER A 262 0.98 -3.98 37.01
CA SER A 262 0.58 -2.72 37.69
C SER A 262 0.13 -1.66 36.66
N PRO A 263 -0.62 -0.60 37.02
CA PRO A 263 -1.99 -0.43 36.53
C PRO A 263 -2.10 0.35 35.22
N SER A 264 -3.29 0.27 34.62
CA SER A 264 -3.68 1.02 33.43
C SER A 264 -3.27 2.50 33.50
N LYS A 265 -2.37 2.93 32.60
CA LYS A 265 -2.41 4.31 32.12
C LYS A 265 -3.67 4.42 31.27
N THR A 266 -4.68 5.10 31.80
CA THR A 266 -5.88 5.44 31.04
C THR A 266 -5.47 6.31 29.86
N ASN A 267 -5.33 5.69 28.68
CA ASN A 267 -5.33 6.41 27.42
C ASN A 267 -6.63 7.21 27.40
N ALA A 268 -6.52 8.54 27.47
CA ALA A 268 -7.68 9.40 27.49
C ALA A 268 -8.52 9.08 26.26
N ALA A 269 -9.83 8.84 26.45
CA ALA A 269 -10.73 8.70 25.33
C ALA A 269 -10.68 10.00 24.53
N VAL A 270 -9.97 9.98 23.39
CA VAL A 270 -9.86 11.13 22.50
C VAL A 270 -11.24 11.36 21.92
N SER A 271 -11.99 12.26 22.55
CA SER A 271 -13.23 12.81 22.01
C SER A 271 -12.93 13.26 20.60
N MET A 272 -13.55 12.61 19.61
CA MET A 272 -13.30 12.88 18.20
C MET A 272 -13.83 14.28 17.85
N ARG A 273 -12.98 15.29 18.08
CA ARG A 273 -13.18 16.66 17.62
C ARG A 273 -13.06 16.66 16.10
N GLY A 274 -14.20 16.46 15.45
CA GLY A 274 -14.27 16.07 14.05
C GLY A 274 -13.54 17.02 13.11
N ASN A 275 -12.53 16.49 12.43
CA ASN A 275 -12.14 16.88 11.08
C ASN A 275 -12.15 15.61 10.21
N LYS A 276 -12.63 15.70 8.96
CA LYS A 276 -13.41 14.62 8.33
C LYS A 276 -12.73 13.86 7.18
N ASN A 277 -11.43 13.60 7.27
CA ASN A 277 -10.64 13.17 6.10
C ASN A 277 -9.99 11.79 6.32
N GLY A 278 -9.87 11.00 5.25
CA GLY A 278 -8.98 9.84 5.24
C GLY A 278 -9.23 8.80 4.14
N LEU A 279 -8.14 8.17 3.64
CA LEU A 279 -8.01 6.72 3.37
C LEU A 279 -8.81 6.15 2.14
N GLY A 280 -8.43 5.13 1.33
CA GLY A 280 -7.18 4.53 0.78
C GLY A 280 -7.29 4.23 -0.77
N ILE A 281 -6.40 4.73 -1.65
CA ILE A 281 -6.52 4.71 -3.14
C ILE A 281 -5.22 4.36 -3.89
N VAL A 282 -5.35 3.62 -5.00
CA VAL A 282 -4.34 3.53 -6.08
C VAL A 282 -4.71 4.48 -7.22
N ALA A 283 -3.83 5.41 -7.59
CA ALA A 283 -4.08 6.41 -8.63
C ALA A 283 -3.36 6.05 -9.95
N ILE A 284 -4.05 5.34 -10.86
CA ILE A 284 -3.52 5.03 -12.20
C ILE A 284 -3.95 6.13 -13.19
N VAL A 285 -3.00 6.99 -13.56
CA VAL A 285 -3.18 8.00 -14.60
C VAL A 285 -2.98 7.37 -15.99
N TYR A 286 -4.05 7.32 -16.81
CA TYR A 286 -3.94 6.92 -18.22
C TYR A 286 -3.30 8.01 -19.06
N CYS A 287 -1.97 8.02 -19.13
CA CYS A 287 -1.23 8.86 -20.07
C CYS A 287 -1.34 8.26 -21.49
N LEU A 288 -2.32 8.75 -22.27
CA LEU A 288 -2.67 8.25 -23.60
C LEU A 288 -1.63 8.63 -24.66
N ALA A 289 -0.53 7.87 -24.72
CA ALA A 289 0.56 8.05 -25.69
C ALA A 289 0.14 7.67 -27.13
N LEU A 290 -0.52 8.60 -27.83
CA LEU A 290 -0.86 8.47 -29.26
C LEU A 290 0.40 8.51 -30.15
N ALA A 291 1.08 7.38 -30.27
CA ALA A 291 2.36 7.24 -30.95
C ALA A 291 2.36 6.22 -32.11
N LEU A 292 1.31 6.20 -32.95
CA LEU A 292 1.26 5.42 -34.20
C LEU A 292 0.27 6.08 -35.19
N GLY A 293 0.78 6.77 -36.22
CA GLY A 293 -0.11 7.48 -37.16
C GLY A 293 0.50 8.34 -38.28
N ALA A 294 1.80 8.27 -38.57
CA ALA A 294 2.43 9.14 -39.58
C ALA A 294 3.66 8.53 -40.28
N LEU A 295 3.54 7.34 -40.89
CA LEU A 295 4.57 6.81 -41.80
C LEU A 295 4.03 5.68 -42.72
N LEU A 296 3.03 5.98 -43.57
CA LEU A 296 2.59 5.08 -44.65
C LEU A 296 1.80 5.76 -45.80
N VAL A 297 2.32 6.90 -46.30
CA VAL A 297 2.13 7.40 -47.68
C VAL A 297 3.46 7.98 -48.14
#